data_AF-A0A970BBH0-F1
#
_entry.id   AF-A0A970BBH0-F1
#
_cell.length_a   1.000
_cell.length_b   1.000
_cell.length_c   1.000
_cell.angle_alpha   90.00
_cell.angle_beta   90.00
_cell.angle_gamma   90.00
#
_symmetry.space_group_name_H-M   'P 1'
#
loop_
_entity.id
_entity.type
_entity.pdbx_description
1 polymer ?
#
loop_
_entity_poly.entity_id
_entity_poly.type
_entity_poly.pdbx_seq_one_letter_code
_entity_poly.pdbx_strand_id
1 'polypeptide(L)'
;MEGTLPGSGEIQVVDTAYGRLSGIICWDTNFPNTVRQVGQQQADILLSPAKEWDAINPMHAEMAVFRAIENGVTVIRQADEGLSIVADGYGRTLASGEGLVADGNYLLVEVPTSTPTTIYTVIGDVVGIAAAVGLVVLAIYALFMAQRRHRREEPETASGIPE
;
A
#
# COMPACT_ATOMS: atom_id res chain seq x y z
N MET A 1 -12.84 -2.14 20.82
CA MET A 1 -12.98 -1.11 19.78
C MET A 1 -13.14 0.21 20.50
N GLU A 2 -12.28 1.19 20.23
CA GLU A 2 -12.07 2.46 20.95
C GLU A 2 -13.31 3.37 21.18
N GLY A 3 -14.54 2.96 20.85
CA GLY A 3 -15.73 3.79 21.00
C GLY A 3 -15.84 4.96 20.01
N THR A 4 -14.96 5.03 19.02
CA THR A 4 -15.01 6.00 17.92
C THR A 4 -16.02 5.58 16.86
N LEU A 5 -16.76 6.56 16.31
CA LEU A 5 -17.64 6.32 15.17
C LEU A 5 -16.79 6.19 13.90
N PRO A 6 -17.03 5.17 13.05
CA PRO A 6 -16.33 5.06 11.78
C PRO A 6 -16.70 6.22 10.85
N GLY A 7 -15.73 6.70 10.06
CA GLY A 7 -15.99 7.64 8.97
C GLY A 7 -16.76 6.98 7.82
N SER A 8 -17.18 7.78 6.83
CA SER A 8 -17.88 7.29 5.63
C SER A 8 -17.02 6.38 4.75
N GLY A 9 -15.69 6.44 4.89
CA GLY A 9 -14.74 5.77 4.00
C GLY A 9 -14.49 6.50 2.67
N GLU A 10 -15.14 7.64 2.45
CA GLU A 10 -14.96 8.48 1.26
C GLU A 10 -13.90 9.56 1.52
N ILE A 11 -12.77 9.46 0.81
CA ILE A 11 -11.71 10.47 0.89
C ILE A 11 -12.17 11.75 0.19
N GLN A 12 -11.91 12.90 0.81
CA GLN A 12 -12.26 14.21 0.27
C GLN A 12 -11.03 14.90 -0.30
N VAL A 13 -11.21 15.58 -1.43
CA VAL A 13 -10.19 16.45 -2.05
C VAL A 13 -10.71 17.88 -2.09
N VAL A 14 -9.86 18.84 -1.73
CA VAL A 14 -10.17 20.27 -1.74
C VAL A 14 -9.22 20.99 -2.70
N ASP A 15 -9.76 21.79 -3.59
CA ASP A 15 -8.97 22.65 -4.47
C ASP A 15 -8.49 23.88 -3.70
N THR A 16 -7.19 24.16 -3.77
CA THR A 16 -6.58 25.31 -3.10
C THR A 16 -5.64 26.07 -4.05
N ALA A 17 -5.16 27.24 -3.62
CA ALA A 17 -4.13 27.98 -4.34
C ALA A 17 -2.77 27.23 -4.41
N TYR A 18 -2.60 26.18 -3.61
CA TYR A 18 -1.38 25.38 -3.50
C TYR A 18 -1.51 23.98 -4.14
N GLY A 19 -2.55 23.76 -4.94
CA GLY A 19 -2.89 22.46 -5.51
C GLY A 19 -4.06 21.79 -4.79
N ARG A 20 -4.35 20.56 -5.20
CA ARG A 20 -5.48 19.77 -4.72
C ARG A 20 -5.06 18.95 -3.50
N LEU A 21 -5.64 19.23 -2.35
CA LEU A 21 -5.23 18.65 -1.08
C LEU A 21 -6.19 17.56 -0.63
N SER A 22 -5.65 16.49 -0.05
CA SER A 22 -6.39 15.41 0.59
C SER A 22 -5.81 15.11 1.97
N GLY A 23 -6.61 14.51 2.85
CA GLY A 23 -6.20 14.15 4.21
C GLY A 23 -6.60 12.73 4.61
N ILE A 24 -5.72 12.07 5.34
CA ILE A 24 -5.95 10.80 6.03
C ILE A 24 -5.30 10.85 7.42
N ILE A 25 -5.65 9.96 8.35
CA ILE A 25 -5.15 10.01 9.72
C ILE A 25 -4.37 8.76 10.06
N CYS A 26 -3.10 8.93 10.43
CA CYS A 26 -2.23 7.91 11.01
C CYS A 26 -2.31 6.56 10.28
N TRP A 27 -3.01 5.59 10.89
CA TRP A 27 -3.17 4.21 10.43
C TRP A 27 -3.92 4.05 9.09
N ASP A 28 -4.62 5.08 8.64
CA ASP A 28 -5.27 5.09 7.33
C ASP A 28 -4.30 4.78 6.18
N THR A 29 -3.01 5.12 6.34
CA THR A 29 -1.94 4.80 5.37
C THR A 29 -1.84 3.31 5.07
N ASN A 30 -2.33 2.45 5.96
CA ASN A 30 -2.19 1.00 5.86
C ASN A 30 -3.30 0.36 5.02
N PHE A 31 -4.29 1.13 4.58
CA PHE A 31 -5.42 0.66 3.77
C PHE A 31 -5.28 1.13 2.32
N PRO A 32 -4.52 0.40 1.47
CA PRO A 32 -4.24 0.84 0.09
C PRO A 32 -5.50 1.10 -0.72
N ASN A 33 -6.53 0.26 -0.55
CA ASN A 33 -7.80 0.41 -1.26
C ASN A 33 -8.55 1.70 -0.92
N THR A 34 -8.50 2.14 0.34
CA THR A 34 -9.09 3.42 0.76
C THR A 34 -8.27 4.58 0.21
N VAL A 35 -6.94 4.54 0.40
CA VAL A 35 -6.03 5.61 -0.02
C VAL A 35 -5.96 5.74 -1.55
N ARG A 36 -6.25 4.68 -2.31
CA ARG A 36 -6.34 4.70 -3.78
C ARG A 36 -7.28 5.78 -4.32
N GLN A 37 -8.29 6.17 -3.54
CA GLN A 37 -9.20 7.27 -3.87
C GLN A 37 -8.46 8.60 -4.09
N VAL A 38 -7.33 8.83 -3.40
CA VAL A 38 -6.51 10.03 -3.53
C VAL A 38 -6.02 10.19 -4.96
N GLY A 39 -5.42 9.14 -5.53
CA GLY A 39 -4.94 9.17 -6.91
C GLY A 39 -6.07 9.12 -7.94
N GLN A 40 -7.18 8.43 -7.65
CA GLN A 40 -8.38 8.44 -8.51
C GLN A 40 -9.02 9.83 -8.62
N GLN A 41 -9.00 10.57 -7.52
CA GLN A 41 -9.50 11.95 -7.46
C GLN A 41 -8.43 12.96 -7.89
N GLN A 42 -7.21 12.53 -8.25
CA GLN A 42 -6.08 13.37 -8.65
C GLN A 42 -5.75 14.46 -7.63
N ALA A 43 -5.64 14.10 -6.36
CA ALA A 43 -5.06 15.01 -5.36
C ALA A 43 -3.56 15.16 -5.61
N ASP A 44 -3.02 16.36 -5.42
CA ASP A 44 -1.61 16.69 -5.60
C ASP A 44 -0.79 16.45 -4.33
N ILE A 45 -1.40 16.70 -3.16
CA ILE A 45 -0.78 16.55 -1.85
C ILE A 45 -1.71 15.77 -0.91
N LEU A 46 -1.14 14.77 -0.23
CA LEU A 46 -1.77 13.96 0.80
C LEU A 46 -1.14 14.27 2.16
N LEU A 47 -1.95 14.82 3.06
CA LEU A 47 -1.58 15.08 4.45
C LEU A 47 -1.90 13.86 5.31
N SER A 48 -0.94 13.43 6.12
CA SER A 48 -1.09 12.29 7.03
C SER A 48 -0.50 12.61 8.42
N PRO A 49 -1.22 13.36 9.28
CA PRO A 49 -0.83 13.49 10.69
C PRO A 49 -0.88 12.12 11.38
N ALA A 50 0.12 11.84 12.21
CA ALA A 50 0.26 10.58 12.92
C ALA A 50 0.79 10.80 14.35
N LYS A 51 0.54 9.81 15.21
CA LYS A 51 1.26 9.62 16.46
C LYS A 51 1.82 8.21 16.45
N GLU A 52 3.13 8.10 16.61
CA GLU A 52 3.86 6.84 16.49
C GLU A 52 4.42 6.37 17.83
N TRP A 53 5.10 5.23 17.80
CA TRP A 53 5.83 4.65 18.93
C TRP A 53 6.99 3.78 18.39
N ASP A 54 7.97 3.51 19.24
CA ASP A 54 9.24 2.88 18.86
C ASP A 54 9.12 1.58 18.04
N ALA A 55 8.10 0.75 18.32
CA ALA A 55 7.98 -0.55 17.66
C ALA A 55 7.55 -0.47 16.19
N ILE A 56 7.03 0.67 15.73
CA ILE A 56 6.60 0.89 14.35
C ILE A 56 7.38 1.98 13.62
N ASN A 57 8.22 2.74 14.35
CA ASN A 57 9.11 3.75 13.78
C ASN A 57 10.41 3.06 13.28
N PRO A 58 10.90 3.32 12.05
CA PRO A 58 10.36 4.20 11.00
C PRO A 58 9.46 3.48 9.99
N MET A 59 9.18 2.19 10.17
CA MET A 59 8.44 1.37 9.20
C MET A 59 7.08 1.98 8.82
N HIS A 60 6.34 2.57 9.76
CA HIS A 60 5.04 3.19 9.47
C HIS A 60 5.16 4.47 8.64
N ALA A 61 6.20 5.27 8.87
CA ALA A 61 6.53 6.40 8.02
C ALA A 61 6.92 5.94 6.60
N GLU A 62 7.72 4.89 6.47
CA GLU A 62 8.10 4.32 5.18
C GLU A 62 6.90 3.72 4.42
N MET A 63 5.92 3.13 5.13
CA MET A 63 4.66 2.68 4.53
C MET A 63 3.89 3.82 3.83
N ALA A 64 3.98 5.05 4.36
CA ALA A 64 3.34 6.21 3.73
C ALA A 64 4.00 6.58 2.39
N VAL A 65 5.28 6.27 2.19
CA VAL A 65 5.97 6.47 0.90
C VAL A 65 5.39 5.58 -0.20
N PHE A 66 4.98 4.35 0.14
CA PHE A 66 4.28 3.49 -0.83
C PHE A 66 2.95 4.10 -1.28
N ARG A 67 2.22 4.76 -0.38
CA ARG A 67 0.99 5.49 -0.76
C ARG A 67 1.27 6.64 -1.72
N ALA A 68 2.42 7.32 -1.57
CA ALA A 68 2.88 8.33 -2.52
C ALA A 68 3.07 7.73 -3.92
N ILE A 69 3.84 6.63 -4.02
CA ILE A 69 4.14 5.93 -5.28
C ILE A 69 2.88 5.40 -5.95
N GLU A 70 2.01 4.75 -5.18
CA GLU A 70 0.80 4.12 -5.69
C GLU A 70 -0.19 5.13 -6.27
N ASN A 71 -0.24 6.34 -5.69
CA ASN A 71 -1.21 7.36 -6.06
C ASN A 71 -0.63 8.50 -6.90
N GLY A 72 0.70 8.53 -7.08
CA GLY A 72 1.38 9.63 -7.76
C GLY A 72 1.29 10.94 -6.99
N VAL A 73 1.10 10.88 -5.67
CA VAL A 73 0.82 12.05 -4.83
C VAL A 73 2.02 12.42 -3.98
N THR A 74 2.22 13.72 -3.71
CA THR A 74 3.15 14.13 -2.65
C THR A 74 2.54 13.75 -1.29
N VAL A 75 3.24 12.97 -0.49
CA VAL A 75 2.85 12.67 0.89
C VAL A 75 3.62 13.56 1.85
N ILE A 76 2.89 14.24 2.72
CA ILE A 76 3.43 14.96 3.87
C ILE A 76 2.90 14.27 5.12
N ARG A 77 3.74 13.43 5.73
CA ARG A 77 3.44 12.74 6.97
C ARG A 77 4.16 13.43 8.12
N GLN A 78 3.40 14.09 8.97
CA GLN A 78 3.92 14.63 10.23
C GLN A 78 3.57 13.66 11.34
N ALA A 79 4.58 13.12 12.00
CA ALA A 79 4.42 12.20 13.13
C ALA A 79 4.82 12.91 14.43
N ASP A 80 4.00 12.73 15.46
CA ASP A 80 4.39 12.91 16.86
C ASP A 80 5.08 11.63 17.36
N GLU A 81 6.12 11.76 18.20
CA GLU A 81 6.89 10.65 18.77
C GLU A 81 7.45 9.63 17.73
N GLY A 82 7.69 10.08 16.48
CA GLY A 82 8.28 9.23 15.43
C GLY A 82 8.69 10.02 14.18
N LEU A 83 9.07 9.29 13.13
CA LEU A 83 9.61 9.88 11.90
C LEU A 83 8.55 10.64 11.10
N SER A 84 8.72 11.96 11.02
CA SER A 84 8.06 12.78 10.01
C SER A 84 8.79 12.62 8.68
N ILE A 85 8.04 12.42 7.60
CA ILE A 85 8.59 12.19 6.26
C ILE A 85 7.76 12.90 5.19
N VAL A 86 8.47 13.51 4.25
CA VAL A 86 7.89 14.11 3.04
C VAL A 86 8.46 13.38 1.84
N ALA A 87 7.59 12.81 1.00
CA ALA A 87 7.97 12.07 -0.19
C ALA A 87 7.11 12.48 -1.38
N ASP A 88 7.69 12.47 -2.57
CA ASP A 88 6.93 12.74 -3.80
C ASP A 88 6.26 11.48 -4.39
N GLY A 89 5.48 11.66 -5.45
CA GLY A 89 4.78 10.58 -6.14
C GLY A 89 5.68 9.55 -6.83
N TYR A 90 7.00 9.73 -6.85
CA TYR A 90 7.99 8.73 -7.30
C TYR A 90 8.63 7.97 -6.14
N GLY A 91 8.25 8.28 -4.91
CA GLY A 91 8.81 7.68 -3.70
C GLY A 91 10.13 8.29 -3.26
N ARG A 92 10.52 9.45 -3.81
CA ARG A 92 11.75 10.14 -3.39
C ARG A 92 11.46 10.88 -2.10
N THR A 93 12.19 10.57 -1.03
CA THR A 93 12.16 11.33 0.22
C THR A 93 12.78 12.70 0.00
N LEU A 94 11.97 13.76 0.14
CA LEU A 94 12.37 15.15 -0.03
C LEU A 94 12.89 15.75 1.28
N ALA A 95 12.29 15.35 2.41
CA ALA A 95 12.73 15.73 3.75
C ALA A 95 12.25 14.68 4.76
N SER A 96 12.99 14.54 5.86
CA SER A 96 12.56 13.76 7.02
C SER A 96 13.18 14.30 8.30
N GLY A 97 12.55 14.01 9.43
CA GLY A 97 13.02 14.44 10.74
C GLY A 97 12.16 13.89 11.87
N GLU A 98 12.75 13.87 13.07
CA GLU A 98 12.08 13.46 14.30
C GLU A 98 12.15 14.60 15.33
N GLY A 99 11.27 14.52 16.33
CA GLY A 99 11.23 15.45 17.45
C GLY A 99 10.04 16.39 17.42
N LEU A 100 9.77 16.99 18.58
CA LEU A 100 8.60 17.83 18.78
C LEU A 100 8.82 19.24 18.23
N VAL A 101 7.73 19.84 17.73
CA VAL A 101 7.70 21.27 17.38
C VAL A 101 8.05 22.15 18.58
N ALA A 102 7.67 21.72 19.80
CA ALA A 102 7.98 22.43 21.05
C ALA A 102 9.48 22.54 21.32
N ASP A 103 10.29 21.62 20.79
CA ASP A 103 11.75 21.60 20.92
C ASP A 103 12.44 22.38 19.78
N GLY A 104 11.67 23.07 18.93
CA GLY A 104 12.16 23.81 17.78
C GLY A 104 12.39 22.96 16.52
N ASN A 105 11.90 21.71 16.49
CA ASN A 105 12.01 20.86 15.31
C ASN A 105 10.91 21.22 14.30
N TYR A 106 11.32 21.54 13.07
CA TYR A 106 10.41 21.74 11.93
C TYR A 106 11.11 21.36 10.63
N LEU A 107 10.32 20.94 9.64
CA LEU A 107 10.80 20.66 8.29
C LEU A 107 10.29 21.76 7.36
N LEU A 108 11.20 22.36 6.59
CA LEU A 108 10.88 23.27 5.50
C LEU A 108 11.31 22.60 4.19
N VAL A 109 10.34 22.36 3.31
CA VAL A 109 10.58 21.63 2.06
C VAL A 109 9.65 22.15 0.96
N GLU A 110 10.19 22.29 -0.24
CA GLU A 110 9.40 22.55 -1.44
C GLU A 110 8.92 21.22 -2.02
N VAL A 111 7.65 21.14 -2.38
CA VAL A 111 7.04 19.91 -2.87
C VAL A 111 6.35 20.14 -4.22
N PRO A 112 6.33 19.13 -5.11
CA PRO A 112 5.57 19.23 -6.34
C PRO A 112 4.07 19.25 -6.04
N THR A 113 3.36 20.11 -6.75
CA THR A 113 1.90 20.29 -6.69
C THR A 113 1.22 19.76 -7.96
N SER A 114 1.81 18.73 -8.55
CA SER A 114 1.28 18.08 -9.74
C SER A 114 1.40 16.57 -9.60
N THR A 115 0.27 15.87 -9.72
CA THR A 115 0.22 14.41 -9.59
C THR A 115 0.16 13.69 -10.93
N PRO A 116 1.14 12.81 -11.27
CA PRO A 116 0.98 11.89 -12.39
C PRO A 116 -0.09 10.83 -12.08
N THR A 117 -0.88 10.46 -13.09
CA THR A 117 -1.73 9.27 -12.98
C THR A 117 -0.89 8.01 -13.02
N THR A 118 -1.03 7.14 -12.02
CA THR A 118 -0.33 5.85 -11.97
C THR A 118 -1.21 4.74 -12.54
N ILE A 119 -0.61 3.66 -13.04
CA ILE A 119 -1.34 2.47 -13.47
C ILE A 119 -2.16 1.90 -12.30
N TYR A 120 -1.62 1.94 -11.08
CA TYR A 120 -2.27 1.40 -9.88
C TYR A 120 -3.59 2.11 -9.54
N THR A 121 -3.68 3.43 -9.74
CA THR A 121 -4.94 4.17 -9.54
C THR A 121 -6.06 3.68 -10.46
N VAL A 122 -5.73 3.12 -11.63
CA VAL A 122 -6.70 2.61 -12.61
C VAL A 122 -7.05 1.14 -12.37
N ILE A 123 -6.04 0.28 -12.19
CA ILE A 123 -6.27 -1.18 -12.14
C ILE A 123 -6.29 -1.77 -10.72
N GLY A 124 -5.80 -1.05 -9.71
CA GLY A 124 -5.69 -1.53 -8.34
C GLY A 124 -4.91 -2.85 -8.24
N ASP A 125 -5.39 -3.76 -7.41
CA ASP A 125 -4.70 -5.01 -7.06
C ASP A 125 -4.83 -6.12 -8.12
N VAL A 126 -5.35 -5.82 -9.33
CA VAL A 126 -5.60 -6.81 -10.39
C VAL A 126 -4.36 -7.64 -10.71
N VAL A 127 -3.17 -7.02 -10.77
CA VAL A 127 -1.91 -7.75 -11.04
C VAL A 127 -1.61 -8.77 -9.93
N GLY A 128 -1.77 -8.37 -8.67
CA GLY A 128 -1.53 -9.24 -7.51
C GLY A 128 -2.54 -10.40 -7.44
N ILE A 129 -3.82 -10.10 -7.69
CA ILE A 129 -4.89 -11.10 -7.73
C ILE A 129 -4.65 -12.10 -8.87
N ALA A 130 -4.30 -11.63 -10.08
CA ALA A 130 -4.01 -12.48 -11.22
C ALA A 130 -2.80 -13.40 -10.95
N ALA A 131 -1.75 -12.88 -10.32
CA ALA A 131 -0.58 -13.67 -9.93
C ALA A 131 -0.93 -14.74 -8.89
N ALA A 132 -1.72 -14.40 -7.87
CA ALA A 132 -2.16 -15.35 -6.86
C ALA A 132 -3.03 -16.48 -7.45
N VAL A 133 -4.00 -16.12 -8.30
CA VAL A 133 -4.84 -17.09 -9.03
C VAL A 133 -3.98 -17.97 -9.93
N GLY A 134 -3.05 -17.37 -10.68
CA GLY A 134 -2.12 -18.12 -11.54
C GLY A 134 -1.28 -19.12 -10.77
N LEU A 135 -0.75 -18.73 -9.61
CA LEU A 135 0.01 -19.62 -8.73
C LEU A 135 -0.83 -20.80 -8.24
N VAL A 136 -2.07 -20.56 -7.82
CA VAL A 136 -2.99 -21.62 -7.39
C VAL A 136 -3.30 -22.59 -8.54
N VAL A 137 -3.56 -22.07 -9.75
CA VAL A 137 -3.81 -22.90 -10.93
C VAL A 137 -2.61 -23.77 -11.27
N LEU A 138 -1.40 -23.20 -11.23
CA LEU A 138 -0.16 -23.95 -11.49
C LEU A 138 0.10 -25.02 -10.42
N ALA A 139 -0.17 -24.73 -9.15
CA ALA A 139 -0.04 -25.70 -8.07
C ALA A 139 -1.02 -26.87 -8.24
N ILE A 140 -2.28 -26.59 -8.56
CA ILE A 140 -3.30 -27.63 -8.83
C ILE A 140 -2.88 -28.48 -10.04
N TYR A 141 -2.41 -27.85 -11.11
CA TYR A 141 -1.95 -28.55 -12.31
C TYR A 141 -0.76 -29.47 -12.00
N ALA A 142 0.22 -28.98 -11.22
CA ALA A 142 1.38 -29.77 -10.81
C ALA A 142 0.98 -31.00 -9.98
N LEU A 143 0.07 -30.83 -9.02
CA LEU A 143 -0.45 -31.93 -8.20
C LEU A 143 -1.18 -32.98 -9.05
N PHE A 144 -2.02 -32.54 -9.99
CA PHE A 144 -2.72 -33.44 -10.90
C PHE A 144 -1.76 -34.23 -11.79
N MET A 145 -0.70 -33.59 -12.30
CA MET A 145 0.32 -34.26 -13.10
C MET A 145 1.18 -35.23 -12.27
N ALA A 146 1.49 -34.91 -11.02
CA ALA A 146 2.17 -35.81 -10.10
C ALA A 146 1.33 -37.06 -9.79
N GLN A 147 0.03 -36.89 -9.54
CA GLN A 147 -0.90 -38.01 -9.35
C GLN A 147 -1.01 -38.91 -10.59
N ARG A 148 -1.04 -38.32 -11.79
CA ARG A 148 -1.03 -39.07 -13.05
C ARG A 148 0.26 -39.86 -13.26
N ARG A 149 1.41 -39.33 -12.83
CA ARG A 149 2.70 -40.05 -12.88
C ARG A 149 2.72 -41.23 -11.91
N HIS A 150 2.32 -41.03 -10.65
CA HIS A 150 2.24 -42.11 -9.68
C HIS A 150 1.29 -43.25 -10.10
N ARG A 151 0.11 -42.93 -10.65
CA ARG A 151 -0.81 -43.95 -11.20
C ARG A 151 -0.29 -44.70 -12.42
N ARG A 152 0.66 -44.14 -13.17
CA ARG A 152 1.32 -44.83 -14.30
C ARG A 152 2.46 -45.74 -13.85
N GLU A 153 3.03 -45.48 -12.67
CA GLU A 153 4.15 -46.25 -12.12
C GLU A 153 3.69 -47.42 -11.23
N GLU A 154 2.42 -47.47 -10.78
CA GLU A 154 1.82 -48.68 -10.23
C GLU A 154 1.66 -49.74 -11.34
N PRO A 155 2.43 -50.84 -11.34
CA PRO A 155 2.36 -51.84 -12.39
C PRO A 155 1.10 -52.68 -12.26
N GLU A 156 0.64 -53.20 -13.40
CA GLU A 156 -0.41 -54.21 -13.57
C GLU A 156 0.02 -55.58 -12.97
N THR A 157 0.48 -55.63 -11.71
CA THR A 157 0.86 -56.88 -11.01
C THR A 157 -0.34 -57.64 -10.42
N ALA A 158 -1.57 -57.29 -10.80
CA ALA A 158 -2.80 -57.91 -10.27
C ALA A 158 -3.62 -58.66 -11.33
N SER A 159 -3.06 -58.96 -12.51
CA SER A 159 -3.73 -59.76 -13.54
C SER A 159 -2.83 -60.92 -13.99
N GLY A 160 -2.88 -62.03 -13.26
CA GLY A 160 -2.17 -63.24 -13.65
C GLY A 160 -2.20 -64.36 -12.62
N ILE A 161 -3.38 -64.82 -12.23
CA ILE A 161 -3.55 -66.22 -11.83
C ILE A 161 -4.52 -66.83 -12.83
N PRO A 162 -4.05 -67.75 -13.67
CA PRO A 162 -4.80 -68.98 -13.84
C PRO A 162 -3.93 -70.24 -13.74
N GLU A 163 -4.53 -71.21 -13.03
CA GLU A 163 -4.25 -72.65 -12.85
C GLU A 163 -2.95 -73.10 -12.16
#